data_AF-A0A7S9VT96-F1
#
_entry.id   AF-A0A7S9VT96-F1
#
_cell.length_a   1.000
_cell.length_b   1.000
_cell.length_c   1.000
_cell.angle_alpha   90.00
_cell.angle_beta   90.00
_cell.angle_gamma   90.00
#
_symmetry.space_group_name_H-M   'P 1'
#
loop_
_entity.id
_entity.type
_entity.pdbx_description
1 polymer ?
#
loop_
_entity_poly.entity_id
_entity_poly.type
_entity_poly.pdbx_seq_one_letter_code
_entity_poly.pdbx_strand_id
1 'polypeptide(L)'
;MSKIYKGAILGDLVIDKGDDAQAVTSVGGSLDVSEGATADLPQVTSIGGYLDVSEGATADLPQVTSIGGSLDVSEGATADLPQVTSIGGSLDVSEGATADLPQVTSIGGSLDVRQGATADLPQVTSIGGSLDVRQGATADLPQVTSIGGSLYVSEGATADLPQVTSIGGSLDVRQGATADLPQVTSIGGSLYVSEGATADLPQVTSIGGSLYVSEGATADLPQVTSIGGSLELHPRSKLIAPKLETIHGQPVGDPDAQKLLLKQVAECALADPSNLVMDAWHKDDAVCGTAHCIAGWAVHLSGEEGYKLEKEVGPATAGAILLGTEAATMFFLSENEARGRLEMIRQGVAA
;
A
#
# COMPACT_ATOMS: atom_id res chain seq x y z
N MET A 1 -17.21 42.41 4.09
CA MET A 1 -16.42 43.65 3.89
C MET A 1 -15.00 43.18 3.62
N SER A 2 -14.37 43.66 2.56
CA SER A 2 -12.96 43.35 2.27
C SER A 2 -12.06 43.93 3.36
N LYS A 3 -11.13 43.13 3.88
CA LYS A 3 -10.10 43.50 4.84
C LYS A 3 -8.79 43.74 4.10
N ILE A 4 -7.93 44.57 4.69
CA ILE A 4 -6.57 44.79 4.19
C ILE A 4 -5.59 44.37 5.28
N TYR A 5 -4.76 43.37 4.98
CA TYR A 5 -3.74 42.83 5.88
C TYR A 5 -2.36 43.38 5.50
N LYS A 6 -1.57 43.78 6.51
CA LYS A 6 -0.24 44.38 6.29
C LYS A 6 0.73 43.99 7.40
N GLY A 7 2.01 43.83 7.04
CA GLY A 7 3.10 43.56 7.96
C GLY A 7 3.15 42.12 8.45
N ALA A 8 3.74 41.92 9.63
CA ALA A 8 3.84 40.61 10.24
C ALA A 8 2.53 40.23 10.94
N ILE A 9 1.96 39.08 10.57
CA ILE A 9 0.85 38.45 11.29
C ILE A 9 1.46 37.44 12.26
N LEU A 10 1.29 37.66 13.57
CA LEU A 10 1.89 36.80 14.60
C LEU A 10 1.11 35.50 14.86
N GLY A 11 -0.17 35.49 14.52
CA GLY A 11 -1.06 34.33 14.67
C GLY A 11 -1.59 33.87 13.32
N ASP A 12 -2.83 33.37 13.33
CA ASP A 12 -3.48 32.87 12.13
C ASP A 12 -3.95 34.01 11.21
N LEU A 13 -3.94 33.74 9.91
CA LEU A 13 -4.42 34.60 8.85
C LEU A 13 -5.47 33.85 8.04
N VAL A 14 -6.69 34.38 7.97
CA VAL A 14 -7.77 33.87 7.12
C VAL A 14 -8.00 34.89 6.01
N ILE A 15 -7.89 34.47 4.76
CA ILE A 15 -8.09 35.31 3.57
C ILE A 15 -9.46 34.99 2.98
N ASP A 16 -10.40 35.91 3.18
CA ASP A 16 -11.73 35.82 2.60
C ASP A 16 -11.72 36.41 1.18
N LYS A 17 -12.75 36.06 0.38
CA LYS A 17 -12.90 36.59 -0.97
C LYS A 17 -12.95 38.12 -0.98
N GLY A 18 -12.00 38.70 -1.71
CA GLY A 18 -11.86 40.15 -1.89
C GLY A 18 -10.98 40.83 -0.85
N ASP A 19 -10.40 40.11 0.11
CA ASP A 19 -9.37 40.64 0.99
C ASP A 19 -8.07 40.96 0.21
N ASP A 20 -7.32 41.94 0.69
CA ASP A 20 -6.00 42.32 0.14
C ASP A 20 -4.93 42.04 1.20
N ALA A 21 -3.97 41.17 0.87
CA ALA A 21 -2.90 40.78 1.77
C ALA A 21 -1.50 40.97 1.16
N GLN A 22 -1.37 41.74 0.07
CA GLN A 22 -0.10 41.91 -0.66
C GLN A 22 1.04 42.49 0.20
N ALA A 23 0.70 43.22 1.27
CA ALA A 23 1.66 43.84 2.17
C ALA A 23 1.99 42.97 3.41
N VAL A 24 1.49 41.74 3.49
CA VAL A 24 1.84 40.79 4.57
C VAL A 24 3.26 40.27 4.33
N THR A 25 4.06 40.21 5.38
CA THR A 25 5.49 39.82 5.31
C THR A 25 5.79 38.49 6.00
N SER A 26 4.91 38.02 6.89
CA SER A 26 5.05 36.74 7.57
C SER A 26 3.74 36.30 8.20
N VAL A 27 3.51 34.99 8.30
CA VAL A 27 2.39 34.39 9.06
C VAL A 27 2.97 33.46 10.12
N GLY A 28 2.87 33.87 11.39
CA GLY A 28 3.41 33.11 12.51
C GLY A 28 2.55 31.91 12.91
N GLY A 29 1.25 31.96 12.62
CA GLY A 29 0.31 30.85 12.77
C GLY A 29 -0.01 30.19 11.43
N SER A 30 -1.26 29.78 11.28
CA SER A 30 -1.78 29.13 10.08
C SER A 30 -2.31 30.14 9.05
N LEU A 31 -2.25 29.79 7.78
CA LEU A 31 -2.84 30.54 6.67
C LEU A 31 -3.97 29.71 6.07
N ASP A 32 -5.18 30.26 6.06
CA ASP A 32 -6.39 29.66 5.49
C ASP A 32 -6.88 30.52 4.31
N VAL A 33 -7.07 29.89 3.16
CA VAL A 33 -7.58 30.50 1.93
C VAL A 33 -8.67 29.61 1.35
N SER A 34 -9.91 30.08 1.37
CA SER A 34 -11.09 29.25 1.02
C SER A 34 -12.11 30.02 0.18
N GLU A 35 -13.22 29.37 -0.19
CA GLU A 35 -14.37 29.95 -0.89
C GLU A 35 -14.02 30.74 -2.19
N GLY A 36 -13.05 30.25 -2.96
CA GLY A 36 -12.57 30.90 -4.18
C GLY A 36 -11.86 32.24 -3.95
N ALA A 37 -11.31 32.46 -2.75
CA ALA A 37 -10.42 33.57 -2.47
C ALA A 37 -9.06 33.41 -3.17
N THR A 38 -8.33 34.51 -3.33
CA THR A 38 -6.98 34.52 -3.88
C THR A 38 -6.04 35.13 -2.87
N ALA A 39 -5.08 34.34 -2.39
CA ALA A 39 -3.98 34.78 -1.56
C ALA A 39 -2.75 35.06 -2.43
N ASP A 40 -2.52 36.33 -2.73
CA ASP A 40 -1.30 36.83 -3.37
C ASP A 40 -0.40 37.45 -2.28
N LEU A 41 0.57 36.66 -1.78
CA LEU A 41 1.46 37.06 -0.68
C LEU A 41 2.93 37.07 -1.12
N PRO A 42 3.36 38.06 -1.94
CA PRO A 42 4.65 38.02 -2.62
C PRO A 42 5.86 38.24 -1.68
N GLN A 43 5.62 38.61 -0.42
CA GLN A 43 6.67 38.89 0.57
C GLN A 43 6.73 37.88 1.71
N VAL A 44 5.79 36.92 1.78
CA VAL A 44 5.77 35.91 2.85
C VAL A 44 6.84 34.87 2.55
N THR A 45 7.71 34.64 3.54
CA THR A 45 8.85 33.71 3.42
C THR A 45 8.69 32.42 4.21
N SER A 46 7.78 32.41 5.18
CA SER A 46 7.47 31.25 6.03
C SER A 46 6.05 31.33 6.56
N ILE A 47 5.47 30.15 6.80
CA ILE A 47 4.20 29.94 7.50
C ILE A 47 4.52 29.06 8.72
N GLY A 48 4.28 29.57 9.92
CA GLY A 48 4.65 28.87 11.15
C GLY A 48 3.76 27.67 11.46
N GLY A 49 2.48 27.75 11.08
CA GLY A 49 1.47 26.71 11.27
C GLY A 49 1.12 25.99 9.97
N TYR A 50 -0.17 25.74 9.77
CA TYR A 50 -0.73 25.07 8.60
C TYR A 50 -0.91 26.04 7.42
N LEU A 51 -0.85 25.52 6.20
CA LEU A 51 -1.38 26.21 5.03
C LEU A 51 -2.55 25.39 4.49
N ASP A 52 -3.75 25.95 4.52
CA ASP A 52 -4.98 25.35 4.00
C ASP A 52 -5.48 26.17 2.81
N VAL A 53 -5.65 25.50 1.67
CA VAL A 53 -6.18 26.10 0.45
C VAL A 53 -7.31 25.21 -0.08
N SER A 54 -8.55 25.67 0.01
CA SER A 54 -9.73 24.84 -0.24
C SER A 54 -10.81 25.54 -1.07
N GLU A 55 -11.85 24.80 -1.46
CA GLU A 55 -13.06 25.31 -2.12
C GLU A 55 -12.78 26.21 -3.34
N GLY A 56 -11.90 25.74 -4.24
CA GLY A 56 -11.53 26.47 -5.46
C GLY A 56 -10.71 27.75 -5.23
N ALA A 57 -10.15 27.94 -4.04
CA ALA A 57 -9.24 29.04 -3.75
C ALA A 57 -7.89 28.89 -4.46
N THR A 58 -7.13 29.99 -4.49
CA THR A 58 -5.77 30.00 -5.05
C THR A 58 -4.80 30.66 -4.09
N ALA A 59 -3.69 29.98 -3.81
CA ALA A 59 -2.55 30.53 -3.09
C ALA A 59 -1.35 30.68 -4.02
N ASP A 60 -0.91 31.91 -4.25
CA ASP A 60 0.31 32.27 -4.97
C ASP A 60 1.32 32.84 -3.96
N LEU A 61 2.30 32.01 -3.60
CA LEU A 61 3.19 32.22 -2.46
C LEU A 61 4.66 32.07 -2.91
N PRO A 62 5.15 32.95 -3.80
CA PRO A 62 6.37 32.71 -4.58
C PRO A 62 7.67 32.76 -3.79
N GLN A 63 7.62 33.20 -2.52
CA GLN A 63 8.81 33.35 -1.66
C GLN A 63 8.78 32.44 -0.43
N VAL A 64 7.72 31.64 -0.24
CA VAL A 64 7.62 30.74 0.91
C VAL A 64 8.64 29.61 0.75
N THR A 65 9.50 29.46 1.75
CA THR A 65 10.57 28.45 1.75
C THR A 65 10.30 27.28 2.70
N SER A 66 9.42 27.49 3.69
CA SER A 66 9.06 26.49 4.70
C SER A 66 7.64 26.67 5.21
N ILE A 67 6.99 25.54 5.48
CA ILE A 67 5.71 25.43 6.18
C ILE A 67 5.98 24.60 7.45
N GLY A 68 5.78 25.19 8.62
CA GLY A 68 6.06 24.54 9.90
C GLY A 68 5.11 23.40 10.23
N GLY A 69 3.84 23.54 9.82
CA GLY A 69 2.79 22.53 9.93
C GLY A 69 2.58 21.75 8.62
N SER A 70 1.33 21.32 8.40
CA SER A 70 0.91 20.64 7.17
C SER A 70 0.48 21.63 6.09
N LEU A 71 0.53 21.17 4.83
CA LEU A 71 -0.08 21.80 3.68
C LEU A 71 -1.27 20.96 3.22
N ASP A 72 -2.46 21.54 3.19
CA ASP A 72 -3.67 20.93 2.64
C ASP A 72 -4.16 21.75 1.43
N VAL A 73 -4.39 21.07 0.31
CA VAL A 73 -4.96 21.65 -0.92
C VAL A 73 -6.11 20.76 -1.37
N SER A 74 -7.34 21.27 -1.30
CA SER A 74 -8.54 20.45 -1.49
C SER A 74 -9.62 21.14 -2.35
N GLU A 75 -10.64 20.37 -2.74
CA GLU A 75 -11.86 20.87 -3.40
C GLU A 75 -11.61 21.77 -4.61
N GLY A 76 -10.75 21.32 -5.53
CA GLY A 76 -10.41 22.04 -6.76
C GLY A 76 -9.56 23.29 -6.56
N ALA A 77 -9.00 23.50 -5.36
CA ALA A 77 -8.07 24.60 -5.10
C ALA A 77 -6.72 24.41 -5.80
N THR A 78 -5.94 25.49 -5.84
CA THR A 78 -4.59 25.50 -6.43
C THR A 78 -3.59 26.18 -5.51
N ALA A 79 -2.47 25.52 -5.25
CA ALA A 79 -1.34 26.11 -4.55
C ALA A 79 -0.09 26.14 -5.46
N ASP A 80 0.43 27.32 -5.73
CA ASP A 80 1.71 27.55 -6.43
C ASP A 80 2.77 28.01 -5.44
N LEU A 81 3.71 27.11 -5.14
CA LEU A 81 4.66 27.22 -4.04
C LEU A 81 6.09 26.90 -4.51
N PRO A 82 6.65 27.70 -5.45
CA PRO A 82 7.82 27.33 -6.24
C PRO A 82 9.14 27.27 -5.45
N GLN A 83 9.17 27.77 -4.21
CA GLN A 83 10.38 27.86 -3.38
C GLN A 83 10.30 27.03 -2.10
N VAL A 84 9.20 26.31 -1.84
CA VAL A 84 9.07 25.50 -0.62
C VAL A 84 10.07 24.36 -0.69
N THR A 85 10.93 24.26 0.32
CA THR A 85 11.94 23.21 0.41
C THR A 85 11.59 22.14 1.44
N SER A 86 10.76 22.49 2.44
CA SER A 86 10.37 21.61 3.54
C SER A 86 8.95 21.88 4.03
N ILE A 87 8.24 20.79 4.32
CA ILE A 87 6.94 20.77 5.01
C ILE A 87 7.15 19.98 6.31
N GLY A 88 6.96 20.62 7.45
CA GLY A 88 7.19 20.01 8.77
C GLY A 88 6.16 18.93 9.11
N GLY A 89 4.92 19.13 8.66
CA GLY A 89 3.80 18.20 8.79
C GLY A 89 3.58 17.36 7.53
N SER A 90 2.31 17.04 7.27
CA SER A 90 1.87 16.29 6.09
C SER A 90 1.62 17.20 4.89
N LEU A 91 1.58 16.60 3.70
CA LEU A 91 1.07 17.22 2.49
C LEU A 91 -0.16 16.42 2.03
N ASP A 92 -1.32 17.07 2.03
CA ASP A 92 -2.59 16.50 1.58
C ASP A 92 -3.04 17.25 0.31
N VAL A 93 -3.29 16.53 -0.78
CA VAL A 93 -3.84 17.08 -2.02
C VAL A 93 -5.04 16.24 -2.46
N SER A 94 -6.24 16.81 -2.49
CA SER A 94 -7.46 16.03 -2.69
C SER A 94 -8.53 16.71 -3.55
N GLU A 95 -9.51 15.94 -4.01
CA GLU A 95 -10.75 16.43 -4.65
C GLU A 95 -10.51 17.32 -5.87
N GLY A 96 -9.67 16.83 -6.79
CA GLY A 96 -9.32 17.54 -8.02
C GLY A 96 -8.44 18.78 -7.82
N ALA A 97 -7.94 19.02 -6.61
CA ALA A 97 -6.96 20.07 -6.36
C ALA A 97 -5.61 19.79 -7.03
N THR A 98 -4.82 20.86 -7.18
CA THR A 98 -3.48 20.81 -7.76
C THR A 98 -2.47 21.53 -6.86
N ALA A 99 -1.36 20.87 -6.57
CA ALA A 99 -0.22 21.47 -5.87
C ALA A 99 1.04 21.36 -6.75
N ASP A 100 1.65 22.51 -7.06
CA ASP A 100 2.93 22.60 -7.77
C ASP A 100 4.04 23.00 -6.78
N LEU A 101 4.92 22.04 -6.49
CA LEU A 101 5.88 22.10 -5.38
C LEU A 101 7.29 21.63 -5.85
N PRO A 102 7.90 22.33 -6.82
CA PRO A 102 9.03 21.83 -7.59
C PRO A 102 10.34 21.73 -6.80
N GLN A 103 10.43 22.31 -5.59
CA GLN A 103 11.65 22.37 -4.78
C GLN A 103 11.53 21.62 -3.44
N VAL A 104 10.40 20.96 -3.16
CA VAL A 104 10.22 20.25 -1.90
C VAL A 104 11.18 19.08 -1.86
N THR A 105 12.03 19.03 -0.84
CA THR A 105 13.01 17.95 -0.67
C THR A 105 12.62 16.97 0.44
N SER A 106 11.82 17.42 1.41
CA SER A 106 11.42 16.64 2.58
C SER A 106 10.01 16.99 3.05
N ILE A 107 9.23 15.95 3.36
CA ILE A 107 7.94 16.01 4.04
C ILE A 107 8.10 15.26 5.36
N GLY A 108 7.94 15.95 6.48
CA GLY A 108 8.13 15.37 7.82
C GLY A 108 7.03 14.36 8.19
N GLY A 109 5.80 14.62 7.73
CA GLY A 109 4.63 13.76 7.89
C GLY A 109 4.37 12.86 6.68
N SER A 110 3.09 12.60 6.43
CA SER A 110 2.63 11.80 5.28
C SER A 110 2.43 12.65 4.03
N LEU A 111 2.41 12.01 2.87
CA LEU A 111 1.98 12.59 1.60
C LEU A 111 0.76 11.82 1.12
N ASP A 112 -0.40 12.48 1.04
CA ASP A 112 -1.64 11.86 0.58
C ASP A 112 -2.18 12.60 -0.65
N VAL A 113 -2.36 11.90 -1.77
CA VAL A 113 -2.91 12.43 -3.04
C VAL A 113 -4.15 11.61 -3.43
N ARG A 114 -5.34 12.23 -3.42
CA ARG A 114 -6.62 11.49 -3.47
C ARG A 114 -7.65 12.14 -4.41
N GLN A 115 -8.66 11.37 -4.80
CA GLN A 115 -9.87 11.88 -5.50
C GLN A 115 -9.54 12.68 -6.77
N GLY A 116 -8.75 12.10 -7.67
CA GLY A 116 -8.38 12.73 -8.95
C GLY A 116 -7.46 13.96 -8.83
N ALA A 117 -6.93 14.24 -7.64
CA ALA A 117 -5.93 15.28 -7.45
C ALA A 117 -4.59 14.93 -8.13
N THR A 118 -3.80 15.97 -8.38
CA THR A 118 -2.45 15.86 -8.95
C THR A 118 -1.44 16.60 -8.08
N ALA A 119 -0.34 15.93 -7.75
CA ALA A 119 0.81 16.53 -7.09
C ALA A 119 2.08 16.31 -7.93
N ASP A 120 2.74 17.39 -8.32
CA ASP A 120 4.04 17.37 -9.01
C ASP A 120 5.15 17.72 -8.01
N LEU A 121 5.95 16.71 -7.65
CA LEU A 121 6.90 16.76 -6.53
C LEU A 121 8.28 16.21 -6.96
N PRO A 122 8.94 16.84 -7.95
CA PRO A 122 10.07 16.25 -8.68
C PRO A 122 11.37 16.14 -7.86
N GLN A 123 11.45 16.78 -6.69
CA GLN A 123 12.67 16.83 -5.86
C GLN A 123 12.51 16.17 -4.49
N VAL A 124 11.35 15.58 -4.18
CA VAL A 124 11.13 14.97 -2.86
C VAL A 124 12.05 13.76 -2.73
N THR A 125 12.91 13.78 -1.72
CA THR A 125 13.87 12.68 -1.47
C THR A 125 13.44 11.78 -0.32
N SER A 126 12.67 12.31 0.63
CA SER A 126 12.24 11.60 1.83
C SER A 126 10.84 12.02 2.29
N ILE A 127 10.02 11.02 2.62
CA ILE A 127 8.74 11.16 3.29
C ILE A 127 8.87 10.46 4.65
N GLY A 128 8.74 11.22 5.74
CA GLY A 128 8.89 10.68 7.10
C GLY A 128 7.76 9.74 7.50
N GLY A 129 6.54 10.05 7.06
CA GLY A 129 5.33 9.26 7.25
C GLY A 129 5.02 8.32 6.09
N SER A 130 3.73 8.11 5.84
CA SER A 130 3.23 7.25 4.77
C SER A 130 3.07 8.03 3.45
N LEU A 131 3.04 7.32 2.33
CA LEU A 131 2.63 7.83 1.03
C LEU A 131 1.32 7.14 0.64
N ASP A 132 0.29 7.91 0.34
CA ASP A 132 -1.04 7.41 -0.02
C ASP A 132 -1.52 8.01 -1.36
N VAL A 133 -1.76 7.17 -2.37
CA VAL A 133 -2.25 7.59 -3.69
C VAL A 133 -3.52 6.82 -4.04
N ARG A 134 -4.69 7.47 -4.08
CA ARG A 134 -5.98 6.79 -4.27
C ARG A 134 -6.91 7.48 -5.26
N GLN A 135 -7.91 6.72 -5.73
CA GLN A 135 -9.10 7.25 -6.41
C GLN A 135 -8.75 8.02 -7.69
N GLY A 136 -7.99 7.37 -8.57
CA GLY A 136 -7.55 7.94 -9.85
C GLY A 136 -6.59 9.13 -9.73
N ALA A 137 -6.05 9.40 -8.54
CA ALA A 137 -5.00 10.39 -8.34
C ALA A 137 -3.69 9.96 -9.02
N THR A 138 -2.86 10.95 -9.33
CA THR A 138 -1.51 10.77 -9.89
C THR A 138 -0.51 11.54 -9.04
N ALA A 139 0.57 10.87 -8.63
CA ALA A 139 1.71 11.47 -7.95
C ALA A 139 2.98 11.14 -8.74
N ASP A 140 3.66 12.17 -9.25
CA ASP A 140 4.97 12.04 -9.91
C ASP A 140 6.08 12.35 -8.89
N LEU A 141 6.82 11.31 -8.50
CA LEU A 141 7.75 11.31 -7.36
C LEU A 141 9.11 10.68 -7.74
N PRO A 142 9.81 11.24 -8.75
CA PRO A 142 10.93 10.58 -9.42
C PRO A 142 12.20 10.49 -8.58
N GLN A 143 12.31 11.20 -7.45
CA GLN A 143 13.51 11.26 -6.62
C GLN A 143 13.32 10.70 -5.20
N VAL A 144 12.13 10.16 -4.88
CA VAL A 144 11.88 9.63 -3.54
C VAL A 144 12.76 8.41 -3.33
N THR A 145 13.60 8.44 -2.30
CA THR A 145 14.53 7.34 -1.99
C THR A 145 14.07 6.50 -0.80
N SER A 146 13.28 7.09 0.11
CA SER A 146 12.82 6.45 1.34
C SER A 146 11.44 6.95 1.76
N ILE A 147 10.58 6.01 2.14
CA ILE A 147 9.30 6.21 2.80
C ILE A 147 9.41 5.59 4.20
N GLY A 148 9.34 6.42 5.24
CA GLY A 148 9.49 5.95 6.63
C GLY A 148 8.29 5.12 7.09
N GLY A 149 7.09 5.46 6.62
CA GLY A 149 5.85 4.75 6.86
C GLY A 149 5.49 3.74 5.77
N SER A 150 4.20 3.61 5.51
CA SER A 150 3.65 2.67 4.53
C SER A 150 3.39 3.34 3.19
N LEU A 151 3.31 2.56 2.11
CA LEU A 151 2.89 3.01 0.78
C LEU A 151 1.54 2.38 0.44
N TYR A 152 0.54 3.20 0.17
CA TYR A 152 -0.80 2.78 -0.25
C TYR A 152 -1.10 3.28 -1.65
N VAL A 153 -1.53 2.38 -2.53
CA VAL A 153 -1.96 2.69 -3.91
C VAL A 153 -3.27 1.97 -4.19
N SER A 154 -4.38 2.69 -4.39
CA SER A 154 -5.69 2.05 -4.57
C SER A 154 -6.61 2.73 -5.58
N GLU A 155 -7.68 2.04 -5.97
CA GLU A 155 -8.79 2.59 -6.78
C GLU A 155 -8.30 3.17 -8.13
N GLY A 156 -7.58 2.34 -8.89
CA GLY A 156 -7.06 2.70 -10.22
C GLY A 156 -5.96 3.77 -10.23
N ALA A 157 -5.45 4.18 -9.07
CA ALA A 157 -4.30 5.06 -8.99
C ALA A 157 -3.02 4.39 -9.52
N THR A 158 -2.08 5.21 -9.98
CA THR A 158 -0.75 4.80 -10.41
C THR A 158 0.30 5.53 -9.59
N ALA A 159 1.25 4.78 -9.03
CA ALA A 159 2.44 5.33 -8.39
C ALA A 159 3.68 4.85 -9.16
N ASP A 160 4.38 5.80 -9.79
CA ASP A 160 5.70 5.58 -10.43
C ASP A 160 6.79 6.14 -9.51
N LEU A 161 7.57 5.24 -8.90
CA LEU A 161 8.48 5.55 -7.80
C LEU A 161 9.87 4.94 -8.08
N PRO A 162 10.57 5.42 -9.13
CA PRO A 162 11.71 4.73 -9.74
C PRO A 162 12.97 4.70 -8.87
N GLN A 163 13.05 5.51 -7.81
CA GLN A 163 14.24 5.62 -6.94
C GLN A 163 14.00 5.12 -5.51
N VAL A 164 12.78 4.65 -5.18
CA VAL A 164 12.49 4.21 -3.81
C VAL A 164 13.28 2.94 -3.54
N THR A 165 14.09 2.97 -2.49
CA THR A 165 14.95 1.82 -2.11
C THR A 165 14.43 1.06 -0.91
N SER A 166 13.64 1.71 -0.05
CA SER A 166 13.11 1.15 1.18
C SER A 166 11.76 1.76 1.57
N ILE A 167 10.85 0.89 2.00
CA ILE A 167 9.57 1.21 2.64
C ILE A 167 9.65 0.67 4.07
N GLY A 168 9.63 1.56 5.07
CA GLY A 168 9.74 1.16 6.48
C GLY A 168 8.52 0.41 7.00
N GLY A 169 7.33 0.77 6.49
CA GLY A 169 6.05 0.15 6.78
C GLY A 169 5.62 -0.90 5.75
N SER A 170 4.30 -0.99 5.56
CA SER A 170 3.69 -1.93 4.62
C SER A 170 3.57 -1.33 3.22
N LEU A 171 3.48 -2.18 2.20
CA LEU A 171 3.08 -1.81 0.84
C LEU A 171 1.71 -2.41 0.56
N ASP A 172 0.76 -1.60 0.14
CA ASP A 172 -0.62 -1.99 -0.10
C ASP A 172 -1.11 -1.49 -1.47
N VAL A 173 -1.38 -2.42 -2.39
CA VAL A 173 -1.79 -2.13 -3.77
C VAL A 173 -3.14 -2.80 -4.04
N ARG A 174 -4.22 -2.04 -4.25
CA ARG A 174 -5.58 -2.58 -4.35
C ARG A 174 -6.38 -2.04 -5.53
N GLN A 175 -7.45 -2.74 -5.89
CA GLN A 175 -8.52 -2.22 -6.76
C GLN A 175 -8.02 -1.71 -8.12
N GLY A 176 -7.32 -2.59 -8.84
CA GLY A 176 -6.77 -2.32 -10.17
C GLY A 176 -5.64 -1.29 -10.20
N ALA A 177 -5.15 -0.84 -9.04
CA ALA A 177 -3.99 0.03 -8.96
C ALA A 177 -2.71 -0.68 -9.43
N THR A 178 -1.73 0.13 -9.87
CA THR A 178 -0.40 -0.34 -10.27
C THR A 178 0.67 0.40 -9.48
N ALA A 179 1.59 -0.37 -8.89
CA ALA A 179 2.81 0.15 -8.28
C ALA A 179 4.03 -0.41 -9.03
N ASP A 180 4.79 0.48 -9.68
CA ASP A 180 6.08 0.17 -10.31
C ASP A 180 7.22 0.67 -9.41
N LEU A 181 7.95 -0.26 -8.81
CA LEU A 181 8.89 -0.02 -7.71
C LEU A 181 10.24 -0.72 -7.97
N PRO A 182 10.96 -0.33 -9.03
CA PRO A 182 12.06 -1.12 -9.60
C PRO A 182 13.32 -1.18 -8.72
N GLN A 183 13.46 -0.30 -7.73
CA GLN A 183 14.65 -0.22 -6.86
C GLN A 183 14.37 -0.62 -5.40
N VAL A 184 13.13 -0.98 -5.05
CA VAL A 184 12.80 -1.35 -3.67
C VAL A 184 13.48 -2.66 -3.34
N THR A 185 14.30 -2.66 -2.29
CA THR A 185 15.06 -3.84 -1.86
C THR A 185 14.45 -4.53 -0.64
N SER A 186 13.69 -3.79 0.16
CA SER A 186 13.07 -4.26 1.40
C SER A 186 11.75 -3.54 1.70
N ILE A 187 10.81 -4.32 2.24
CA ILE A 187 9.56 -3.84 2.83
C ILE A 187 9.58 -4.26 4.30
N GLY A 188 9.62 -3.30 5.23
CA GLY A 188 9.72 -3.59 6.66
C GLY A 188 8.44 -4.21 7.23
N GLY A 189 7.29 -3.84 6.69
CA GLY A 189 5.97 -4.37 7.03
C GLY A 189 5.48 -5.45 6.09
N SER A 190 4.17 -5.51 5.91
CA SER A 190 3.50 -6.51 5.07
C SER A 190 3.33 -6.02 3.63
N LEU A 191 3.12 -6.94 2.70
CA LEU A 191 2.75 -6.64 1.32
C LEU A 191 1.33 -7.16 1.05
N TYR A 192 0.43 -6.27 0.64
CA TYR A 192 -0.94 -6.58 0.25
C TYR A 192 -1.12 -6.23 -1.23
N VAL A 193 -1.60 -7.18 -2.03
CA VAL A 193 -1.95 -6.96 -3.43
C VAL A 193 -3.33 -7.59 -3.70
N SER A 194 -4.36 -6.78 -3.94
CA SER A 194 -5.75 -7.28 -4.05
C SER A 194 -6.54 -6.69 -5.22
N GLU A 195 -7.65 -7.34 -5.54
CA GLU A 195 -8.70 -6.79 -6.43
C GLU A 195 -8.15 -6.37 -7.81
N GLY A 196 -7.43 -7.27 -8.48
CA GLY A 196 -6.86 -7.06 -9.82
C GLY A 196 -5.65 -6.13 -9.88
N ALA A 197 -5.12 -5.69 -8.74
CA ALA A 197 -3.93 -4.85 -8.67
C ALA A 197 -2.66 -5.59 -9.11
N THR A 198 -1.63 -4.83 -9.51
CA THR A 198 -0.31 -5.36 -9.85
C THR A 198 0.78 -4.64 -9.08
N ALA A 199 1.66 -5.42 -8.44
CA ALA A 199 2.90 -4.94 -7.84
C ALA A 199 4.10 -5.59 -8.54
N ASP A 200 4.93 -4.78 -9.21
CA ASP A 200 6.18 -5.21 -9.83
C ASP A 200 7.36 -4.78 -8.94
N LEU A 201 8.02 -5.77 -8.31
CA LEU A 201 8.99 -5.56 -7.24
C LEU A 201 10.27 -6.39 -7.50
N PRO A 202 11.01 -6.08 -8.59
CA PRO A 202 12.05 -6.95 -9.13
C PRO A 202 13.31 -7.06 -8.26
N GLN A 203 13.49 -6.17 -7.27
CA GLN A 203 14.68 -6.14 -6.39
C GLN A 203 14.36 -6.46 -4.92
N VAL A 204 13.09 -6.69 -4.57
CA VAL A 204 12.71 -7.00 -3.19
C VAL A 204 13.26 -8.37 -2.82
N THR A 205 14.07 -8.41 -1.77
CA THR A 205 14.69 -9.64 -1.26
C THR A 205 13.99 -10.19 -0.04
N SER A 206 13.32 -9.34 0.74
CA SER A 206 12.61 -9.72 1.96
C SER A 206 11.39 -8.85 2.22
N ILE A 207 10.37 -9.48 2.81
CA ILE A 207 9.18 -8.82 3.36
C ILE A 207 9.18 -9.12 4.87
N GLY A 208 9.28 -8.09 5.70
CA GLY A 208 9.40 -8.26 7.15
C GLY A 208 8.11 -8.78 7.81
N GLY A 209 6.96 -8.42 7.24
CA GLY A 209 5.64 -8.88 7.64
C GLY A 209 5.09 -9.99 6.75
N SER A 210 3.76 -10.02 6.64
CA SER A 210 3.03 -11.02 5.86
C SER A 210 2.92 -10.63 4.39
N LEU A 211 2.62 -11.60 3.53
CA LEU A 211 2.31 -11.42 2.12
C LEU A 211 0.88 -11.92 1.83
N TYR A 212 0.04 -11.03 1.31
CA TYR A 212 -1.33 -11.33 0.92
C TYR A 212 -1.53 -10.97 -0.56
N VAL A 213 -1.94 -11.94 -1.38
CA VAL A 213 -2.25 -11.72 -2.81
C VAL A 213 -3.62 -12.30 -3.13
N SER A 214 -4.57 -11.47 -3.56
CA SER A 214 -5.96 -11.89 -3.76
C SER A 214 -6.65 -11.38 -5.02
N GLU A 215 -7.75 -12.03 -5.38
CA GLU A 215 -8.74 -11.54 -6.38
C GLU A 215 -8.17 -11.07 -7.72
N GLY A 216 -7.48 -11.95 -8.45
CA GLY A 216 -6.94 -11.58 -9.77
C GLY A 216 -5.69 -10.70 -9.73
N ALA A 217 -5.20 -10.36 -8.53
CA ALA A 217 -3.99 -9.57 -8.37
C ALA A 217 -2.71 -10.35 -8.70
N THR A 218 -1.67 -9.61 -9.07
CA THR A 218 -0.33 -10.14 -9.37
C THR A 218 0.74 -9.47 -8.51
N ALA A 219 1.55 -10.27 -7.83
CA ALA A 219 2.78 -9.84 -7.18
C ALA A 219 3.99 -10.49 -7.89
N ASP A 220 4.81 -9.68 -8.55
CA ASP A 220 6.07 -10.13 -9.18
C ASP A 220 7.26 -9.84 -8.24
N LEU A 221 7.80 -10.89 -7.64
CA LEU A 221 8.79 -10.86 -6.56
C LEU A 221 9.96 -11.82 -6.85
N PRO A 222 10.66 -11.68 -7.99
CA PRO A 222 11.59 -12.69 -8.50
C PRO A 222 12.81 -12.93 -7.61
N GLN A 223 13.12 -11.98 -6.70
CA GLN A 223 14.26 -12.03 -5.80
C GLN A 223 13.90 -12.29 -4.33
N VAL A 224 12.61 -12.42 -3.99
CA VAL A 224 12.22 -12.60 -2.58
C VAL A 224 12.67 -13.97 -2.09
N THR A 225 13.37 -13.99 -0.95
CA THR A 225 13.83 -15.23 -0.30
C THR A 225 13.13 -15.48 1.03
N SER A 226 12.56 -14.45 1.65
CA SER A 226 11.92 -14.56 2.96
C SER A 226 10.68 -13.69 3.10
N ILE A 227 9.67 -14.26 3.74
CA ILE A 227 8.48 -13.58 4.25
C ILE A 227 8.48 -13.80 5.76
N GLY A 228 8.55 -12.73 6.55
CA GLY A 228 8.67 -12.82 8.00
C GLY A 228 7.36 -13.19 8.71
N GLY A 229 6.23 -12.92 8.07
CA GLY A 229 4.88 -13.22 8.57
C GLY A 229 4.19 -14.35 7.81
N SER A 230 2.86 -14.26 7.74
CA SER A 230 1.99 -15.22 7.08
C SER A 230 2.04 -15.08 5.55
N LEU A 231 1.68 -16.16 4.84
CA LEU A 231 1.47 -16.15 3.39
C LEU A 231 0.05 -16.60 3.07
N GLU A 232 -0.73 -15.74 2.45
CA GLU A 232 -2.09 -16.04 2.00
C GLU A 232 -2.27 -15.69 0.52
N LEU A 233 -2.58 -16.71 -0.28
CA LEU A 233 -2.85 -16.56 -1.70
C LEU A 233 -4.29 -17.00 -1.97
N HIS A 234 -5.12 -16.09 -2.46
CA HIS A 234 -6.51 -16.40 -2.79
C HIS A 234 -6.67 -16.86 -4.24
N PRO A 235 -7.80 -17.50 -4.59
CA PRO A 235 -8.08 -17.93 -5.95
C PRO A 235 -7.88 -16.82 -6.98
N ARG A 236 -7.28 -17.20 -8.12
CA ARG A 236 -6.95 -16.32 -9.26
C ARG A 236 -5.86 -15.30 -8.99
N SER A 237 -5.23 -15.28 -7.81
CA SER A 237 -4.02 -14.48 -7.60
C SER A 237 -2.81 -15.11 -8.30
N LYS A 238 -1.78 -14.30 -8.53
CA LYS A 238 -0.50 -14.75 -9.08
C LYS A 238 0.64 -14.22 -8.23
N LEU A 239 1.45 -15.13 -7.69
CA LEU A 239 2.71 -14.82 -7.02
C LEU A 239 3.87 -15.39 -7.84
N ILE A 240 4.83 -14.55 -8.20
CA ILE A 240 6.08 -14.97 -8.84
C ILE A 240 7.20 -14.80 -7.82
N ALA A 241 7.52 -15.87 -7.10
CA ALA A 241 8.55 -15.87 -6.05
C ALA A 241 9.42 -17.14 -6.12
N PRO A 242 10.16 -17.37 -7.23
CA PRO A 242 10.89 -18.61 -7.47
C PRO A 242 12.07 -18.86 -6.52
N LYS A 243 12.49 -17.83 -5.78
CA LYS A 243 13.59 -17.88 -4.82
C LYS A 243 13.12 -17.92 -3.36
N LEU A 244 11.82 -18.06 -3.12
CA LEU A 244 11.26 -18.07 -1.77
C LEU A 244 11.77 -19.30 -1.00
N GLU A 245 12.56 -19.05 0.05
CA GLU A 245 13.19 -20.08 0.87
C GLU A 245 12.48 -20.26 2.21
N THR A 246 11.98 -19.16 2.80
CA THR A 246 11.36 -19.20 4.13
C THR A 246 10.07 -18.38 4.21
N ILE A 247 9.13 -18.88 5.01
CA ILE A 247 7.90 -18.18 5.40
C ILE A 247 7.77 -18.31 6.91
N HIS A 248 7.60 -17.19 7.62
CA HIS A 248 7.58 -17.16 9.09
C HIS A 248 8.82 -17.84 9.72
N GLY A 249 9.98 -17.74 9.06
CA GLY A 249 11.21 -18.42 9.49
C GLY A 249 11.23 -19.94 9.27
N GLN A 250 10.16 -20.54 8.76
CA GLN A 250 10.08 -21.96 8.43
C GLN A 250 10.51 -22.19 6.97
N PRO A 251 11.31 -23.24 6.68
CA PRO A 251 11.75 -23.53 5.32
C PRO A 251 10.57 -23.98 4.45
N VAL A 252 10.46 -23.42 3.25
CA VAL A 252 9.50 -23.89 2.24
C VAL A 252 9.89 -25.32 1.82
N GLY A 253 8.89 -26.20 1.72
CA GLY A 253 9.11 -27.61 1.37
C GLY A 253 9.76 -27.80 0.00
N ASP A 254 10.41 -28.95 -0.18
CA ASP A 254 10.97 -29.36 -1.47
C ASP A 254 9.87 -29.51 -2.54
N PRO A 255 10.03 -28.95 -3.76
CA PRO A 255 8.98 -28.98 -4.79
C PRO A 255 8.48 -30.37 -5.18
N ASP A 256 9.33 -31.41 -5.14
CA ASP A 256 8.90 -32.77 -5.49
C ASP A 256 8.14 -33.42 -4.33
N ALA A 257 8.56 -33.15 -3.09
CA ALA A 257 7.81 -33.54 -1.90
C ALA A 257 6.44 -32.86 -1.83
N GLN A 258 6.37 -31.56 -2.16
CA GLN A 258 5.13 -30.78 -2.23
C GLN A 258 4.14 -31.38 -3.23
N LYS A 259 4.61 -31.73 -4.44
CA LYS A 259 3.76 -32.37 -5.47
C LYS A 259 3.25 -33.74 -5.01
N LEU A 260 4.09 -34.54 -4.36
CA LEU A 260 3.68 -35.83 -3.83
C LEU A 260 2.63 -35.68 -2.73
N LEU A 261 2.84 -34.76 -1.79
CA LEU A 261 1.90 -34.48 -0.72
C LEU A 261 0.58 -33.95 -1.26
N LEU A 262 0.61 -33.04 -2.25
CA LEU A 262 -0.61 -32.52 -2.88
C LEU A 262 -1.42 -33.63 -3.56
N LYS A 263 -0.76 -34.61 -4.17
CA LYS A 263 -1.43 -35.79 -4.73
C LYS A 263 -2.09 -36.64 -3.64
N GLN A 264 -1.42 -36.85 -2.50
CA GLN A 264 -1.99 -37.56 -1.36
C GLN A 264 -3.19 -36.80 -0.76
N VAL A 265 -3.10 -35.47 -0.66
CA VAL A 265 -4.23 -34.61 -0.28
C VAL A 265 -5.41 -34.85 -1.21
N ALA A 266 -5.19 -34.87 -2.53
CA ALA A 266 -6.25 -35.14 -3.50
C ALA A 266 -6.86 -36.55 -3.34
N GLU A 267 -6.04 -37.58 -3.08
CA GLU A 267 -6.52 -38.95 -2.84
C GLU A 267 -7.37 -39.06 -1.58
N CYS A 268 -6.91 -38.49 -0.45
CA CYS A 268 -7.61 -38.56 0.83
C CYS A 268 -8.86 -37.67 0.88
N ALA A 269 -8.75 -36.42 0.41
CA ALA A 269 -9.85 -35.46 0.45
C ALA A 269 -11.01 -35.83 -0.48
N LEU A 270 -10.75 -36.59 -1.56
CA LEU A 270 -11.77 -37.09 -2.48
C LEU A 270 -12.25 -38.51 -2.17
N ALA A 271 -11.71 -39.17 -1.12
CA ALA A 271 -12.12 -40.52 -0.75
C ALA A 271 -13.54 -40.58 -0.18
N ASP A 272 -13.97 -39.51 0.51
CA ASP A 272 -15.30 -39.37 1.07
C ASP A 272 -15.82 -37.94 0.83
N PRO A 273 -17.06 -37.74 0.34
CA PRO A 273 -17.64 -36.41 0.21
C PRO A 273 -17.66 -35.59 1.52
N SER A 274 -17.65 -36.20 2.70
CA SER A 274 -17.59 -35.45 3.96
C SER A 274 -16.24 -34.80 4.27
N ASN A 275 -15.18 -35.14 3.53
CA ASN A 275 -13.80 -34.69 3.80
C ASN A 275 -13.48 -33.25 3.35
N LEU A 276 -14.38 -32.56 2.62
CA LEU A 276 -14.18 -31.19 2.12
C LEU A 276 -15.39 -30.28 2.39
N VAL A 277 -16.09 -30.48 3.50
CA VAL A 277 -17.28 -29.67 3.83
C VAL A 277 -16.85 -28.34 4.47
N MET A 278 -16.71 -27.29 3.66
CA MET A 278 -16.24 -25.97 4.09
C MET A 278 -17.38 -25.04 4.56
N ASP A 279 -18.61 -25.25 4.09
CA ASP A 279 -19.76 -24.35 4.33
C ASP A 279 -20.28 -24.36 5.79
N ALA A 280 -19.95 -25.38 6.58
CA ALA A 280 -20.52 -25.59 7.90
C ALA A 280 -19.71 -24.97 9.06
N TRP A 281 -18.48 -24.50 8.84
CA TRP A 281 -17.55 -24.18 9.93
C TRP A 281 -16.92 -22.77 9.91
N HIS A 282 -17.14 -21.97 8.86
CA HIS A 282 -16.64 -20.59 8.76
C HIS A 282 -17.53 -19.51 9.45
N LYS A 283 -18.49 -19.89 10.29
CA LYS A 283 -19.50 -18.92 10.79
C LYS A 283 -19.20 -18.20 12.08
N ASP A 284 -18.31 -18.70 12.95
CA ASP A 284 -18.07 -18.06 14.27
C ASP A 284 -16.64 -18.37 14.74
N ASP A 285 -15.70 -17.40 14.71
CA ASP A 285 -14.40 -17.35 15.42
C ASP A 285 -13.60 -18.66 15.61
N ALA A 286 -13.84 -19.68 14.78
CA ALA A 286 -13.35 -21.03 14.96
C ALA A 286 -12.12 -21.25 14.08
N VAL A 287 -11.01 -21.57 14.73
CA VAL A 287 -9.80 -22.06 14.07
C VAL A 287 -10.18 -23.23 13.17
N CYS A 288 -9.80 -23.16 11.89
CA CYS A 288 -9.94 -24.24 10.92
C CYS A 288 -9.40 -25.55 11.55
N GLY A 289 -10.27 -26.51 11.88
CA GLY A 289 -9.83 -27.83 12.35
C GLY A 289 -9.15 -28.60 11.22
N THR A 290 -8.11 -29.38 11.51
CA THR A 290 -7.38 -30.12 10.46
C THR A 290 -8.27 -31.10 9.69
N ALA A 291 -8.03 -31.20 8.37
CA ALA A 291 -8.68 -32.10 7.42
C ALA A 291 -10.13 -31.77 6.95
N HIS A 292 -10.43 -30.50 6.65
CA HIS A 292 -11.67 -30.12 5.91
C HIS A 292 -11.44 -29.15 4.74
N CYS A 293 -10.22 -28.67 4.56
CA CYS A 293 -9.77 -27.88 3.41
C CYS A 293 -8.42 -28.43 2.91
N ILE A 294 -7.94 -27.98 1.75
CA ILE A 294 -6.70 -28.49 1.14
C ILE A 294 -5.50 -28.29 2.09
N ALA A 295 -5.35 -27.09 2.67
CA ALA A 295 -4.29 -26.80 3.63
C ALA A 295 -4.38 -27.69 4.88
N GLY A 296 -5.59 -27.85 5.43
CA GLY A 296 -5.83 -28.69 6.61
C GLY A 296 -5.54 -30.18 6.36
N TRP A 297 -5.77 -30.68 5.15
CA TRP A 297 -5.38 -32.04 4.77
C TRP A 297 -3.86 -32.20 4.66
N ALA A 298 -3.15 -31.19 4.14
CA ALA A 298 -1.68 -31.21 4.11
C ALA A 298 -1.08 -31.27 5.53
N VAL A 299 -1.64 -30.45 6.44
CA VAL A 299 -1.29 -30.46 7.86
C VAL A 299 -1.54 -31.85 8.46
N HIS A 300 -2.74 -32.41 8.28
CA HIS A 300 -3.11 -33.72 8.82
C HIS A 300 -2.19 -34.85 8.33
N LEU A 301 -1.93 -34.89 7.01
CA LEU A 301 -1.06 -35.90 6.40
C LEU A 301 0.42 -35.74 6.80
N SER A 302 0.83 -34.54 7.21
CA SER A 302 2.17 -34.27 7.74
C SER A 302 2.31 -34.66 9.23
N GLY A 303 1.26 -35.19 9.85
CA GLY A 303 1.28 -35.73 11.20
C GLY A 303 1.61 -34.67 12.27
N GLU A 304 2.25 -35.10 13.36
CA GLU A 304 2.53 -34.24 14.52
C GLU A 304 3.30 -32.96 14.15
N GLU A 305 4.23 -33.03 13.21
CA GLU A 305 4.99 -31.87 12.74
C GLU A 305 4.12 -30.89 11.94
N GLY A 306 3.18 -31.40 11.14
CA GLY A 306 2.17 -30.57 10.49
C GLY A 306 1.32 -29.80 11.49
N TYR A 307 0.80 -30.47 12.51
CA TYR A 307 0.01 -29.85 13.57
C TYR A 307 0.80 -28.80 14.39
N LYS A 308 2.08 -29.06 14.65
CA LYS A 308 2.96 -28.08 15.29
C LYS A 308 3.15 -26.85 14.41
N LEU A 309 3.41 -27.06 13.12
CA LEU A 309 3.57 -25.98 12.15
C LEU A 309 2.31 -25.12 12.07
N GLU A 310 1.12 -25.73 11.91
CA GLU A 310 -0.16 -25.01 11.89
C GLU A 310 -0.38 -24.16 13.15
N LYS A 311 -0.04 -24.70 14.33
CA LYS A 311 -0.15 -23.96 15.59
C LYS A 311 0.78 -22.73 15.63
N GLU A 312 1.91 -22.79 14.95
CA GLU A 312 2.90 -21.71 14.90
C GLU A 312 2.52 -20.63 13.87
N VAL A 313 2.15 -21.04 12.65
CA VAL A 313 2.04 -20.11 11.51
C VAL A 313 0.61 -19.94 10.98
N GLY A 314 -0.35 -20.70 11.53
CA GLY A 314 -1.72 -20.78 11.05
C GLY A 314 -1.89 -21.74 9.85
N PRO A 315 -3.14 -22.13 9.55
CA PRO A 315 -3.45 -23.18 8.58
C PRO A 315 -3.04 -22.84 7.14
N ALA A 316 -3.31 -21.62 6.67
CA ALA A 316 -2.99 -21.21 5.30
C ALA A 316 -1.47 -21.17 5.06
N THR A 317 -0.72 -20.56 5.99
CA THR A 317 0.74 -20.48 5.92
C THR A 317 1.38 -21.87 6.05
N ALA A 318 0.90 -22.71 6.95
CA ALA A 318 1.36 -24.10 7.08
C ALA A 318 1.12 -24.88 5.79
N GLY A 319 -0.07 -24.75 5.20
CA GLY A 319 -0.38 -25.30 3.91
C GLY A 319 0.57 -24.81 2.80
N ALA A 320 0.90 -23.53 2.78
CA ALA A 320 1.77 -22.94 1.75
C ALA A 320 3.22 -23.42 1.89
N ILE A 321 3.70 -23.60 3.13
CA ILE A 321 5.01 -24.21 3.41
C ILE A 321 5.03 -25.67 2.94
N LEU A 322 3.98 -26.44 3.27
CA LEU A 322 3.90 -27.88 3.01
C LEU A 322 3.59 -28.24 1.54
N LEU A 323 2.83 -27.41 0.83
CA LEU A 323 2.33 -27.68 -0.53
C LEU A 323 2.87 -26.72 -1.60
N GLY A 324 3.54 -25.64 -1.20
CA GLY A 324 4.06 -24.61 -2.11
C GLY A 324 3.03 -23.54 -2.48
N THR A 325 3.54 -22.48 -3.12
CA THR A 325 2.76 -21.28 -3.47
C THR A 325 1.69 -21.53 -4.53
N GLU A 326 1.94 -22.45 -5.47
CA GLU A 326 0.96 -22.84 -6.49
C GLU A 326 -0.28 -23.45 -5.85
N ALA A 327 -0.09 -24.39 -4.92
CA ALA A 327 -1.19 -25.02 -4.21
C ALA A 327 -1.93 -24.07 -3.27
N ALA A 328 -1.23 -23.08 -2.70
CA ALA A 328 -1.81 -22.11 -1.80
C ALA A 328 -2.96 -21.29 -2.42
N THR A 329 -2.92 -21.05 -3.73
CA THR A 329 -4.01 -20.37 -4.47
C THR A 329 -5.34 -21.13 -4.41
N MET A 330 -5.33 -22.41 -4.03
CA MET A 330 -6.52 -23.27 -3.95
C MET A 330 -7.17 -23.29 -2.55
N PHE A 331 -6.53 -22.74 -1.52
CA PHE A 331 -6.95 -22.94 -0.12
C PHE A 331 -8.27 -22.27 0.24
N PHE A 332 -8.68 -21.26 -0.53
CA PHE A 332 -9.89 -20.49 -0.32
C PHE A 332 -10.91 -20.68 -1.46
N LEU A 333 -10.79 -21.75 -2.25
CA LEU A 333 -11.80 -22.12 -3.25
C LEU A 333 -13.09 -22.58 -2.57
N SER A 334 -14.22 -22.44 -3.27
CA SER A 334 -15.46 -23.10 -2.83
C SER A 334 -15.31 -24.62 -2.85
N GLU A 335 -16.17 -25.34 -2.13
CA GLU A 335 -16.12 -26.81 -2.05
C GLU A 335 -16.09 -27.46 -3.44
N ASN A 336 -16.96 -27.01 -4.34
CA ASN A 336 -17.06 -27.56 -5.69
C ASN A 336 -15.80 -27.28 -6.52
N GLU A 337 -15.24 -26.08 -6.42
CA GLU A 337 -14.03 -25.71 -7.15
C GLU A 337 -12.81 -26.46 -6.61
N ALA A 338 -12.67 -26.56 -5.29
CA ALA A 338 -11.60 -27.32 -4.64
C ALA A 338 -11.64 -28.79 -5.06
N ARG A 339 -12.83 -29.43 -5.07
CA ARG A 339 -13.00 -30.80 -5.56
C ARG A 339 -12.57 -30.95 -7.02
N GLY A 340 -13.01 -30.04 -7.90
CA GLY A 340 -12.66 -30.06 -9.31
C GLY A 340 -11.14 -29.98 -9.52
N ARG A 341 -10.45 -29.10 -8.79
CA ARG A 341 -8.99 -28.99 -8.84
C ARG A 341 -8.28 -30.23 -8.34
N LEU A 342 -8.71 -30.78 -7.21
CA LEU A 342 -8.14 -32.02 -6.68
C LEU A 342 -8.36 -33.22 -7.62
N GLU A 343 -9.49 -33.29 -8.33
CA GLU A 343 -9.71 -34.34 -9.33
C GLU A 343 -8.72 -34.27 -10.49
N MET A 344 -8.41 -33.06 -10.96
CA MET A 344 -7.38 -32.84 -11.99
C MET A 344 -6.00 -33.31 -11.49
N ILE A 345 -5.62 -32.91 -10.27
CA ILE A 345 -4.37 -33.31 -9.63
C ILE A 345 -4.28 -34.84 -9.48
N ARG A 346 -5.36 -35.48 -9.02
CA ARG A 346 -5.45 -36.95 -8.87
C ARG A 346 -5.24 -37.67 -10.20
N GLN A 347 -5.66 -37.07 -11.31
CA GLN A 347 -5.49 -37.60 -12.68
C GLN A 347 -4.11 -37.28 -13.29
N GLY A 348 -3.25 -36.56 -12.57
CA GLY A 348 -1.93 -36.13 -13.07
C GLY A 348 -1.99 -34.96 -14.05
N VAL A 349 -3.09 -34.22 -14.07
CA VAL A 349 -3.21 -32.95 -14.79
C VAL A 349 -2.69 -31.84 -13.86
N ALA A 350 -1.87 -30.93 -14.39
CA ALA A 350 -1.39 -29.78 -13.63
C ALA A 350 -2.56 -28.95 -13.08
N ALA A 351 -2.40 -28.40 -11.88
CA ALA A 351 -3.41 -27.65 -11.14
C ALA A 351 -3.79 -26.33 -11.83
#